data_AF-A0A1F4GAN4-F1
#
_entry.id   AF-A0A1F4GAN4-F1
#
_cell.length_a   1.000
_cell.length_b   1.000
_cell.length_c   1.000
_cell.angle_alpha   90.00
_cell.angle_beta   90.00
_cell.angle_gamma   90.00
#
_symmetry.space_group_name_H-M   'P 1'
#
loop_
_entity.id
_entity.type
_entity.pdbx_description
1 polymer ?
#
loop_
_entity_poly.entity_id
_entity_poly.type
_entity_poly.pdbx_seq_one_letter_code
_entity_poly.pdbx_strand_id
1 'polypeptide(L)'
;MKWRLAGGAVVALLIGALWRAEDVPPIPSHPDVSLTGSAPVTFAPPSAGMADASTELAALKAELNTAAMAIDQPKVVESEGPVRTRPDYVSPMEWMVLQGVANQHTNAERELSRMVHFLRFNKQLERWEGLSAGGDPALRHALAFALVTDLPARVRQGDLTASDARSLLMRLLADAEPNAALRESRMGDTMARIEAASRAAAQAVAQSGNAVVPVGSAPAATSAPAR
;
A
#
# COMPACT_ATOMS: atom_id res chain seq x y z
N MET A 1 27.89 33.96 20.61
CA MET A 1 27.51 33.82 19.19
C MET A 1 26.03 33.50 19.10
N LYS A 2 25.30 34.23 18.25
CA LYS A 2 23.85 34.20 18.08
C LYS A 2 23.53 33.37 16.83
N TRP A 3 22.73 32.32 16.94
CA TRP A 3 21.99 31.78 15.80
C TRP A 3 20.57 31.44 16.27
N ARG A 4 19.65 32.34 15.94
CA ARG A 4 18.20 32.09 15.95
C ARG A 4 17.81 31.92 14.49
N LEU A 5 17.27 30.75 14.13
CA LEU A 5 16.37 30.63 12.99
C LEU A 5 15.29 29.62 13.36
N ALA A 6 14.13 30.18 13.68
CA ALA A 6 12.86 29.51 13.58
C ALA A 6 12.54 29.30 12.10
N GLY A 7 12.12 28.11 11.73
CA GLY A 7 11.66 27.79 10.39
C GLY A 7 10.77 26.56 10.48
N GLY A 8 9.46 26.79 10.57
CA GLY A 8 8.48 25.72 10.41
C GLY A 8 8.62 25.12 9.02
N ALA A 9 8.83 23.81 8.97
CA ALA A 9 8.76 23.06 7.72
C ALA A 9 7.40 22.37 7.66
N VAL A 10 6.47 23.04 6.96
CA VAL A 10 5.39 22.37 6.24
C VAL A 10 6.07 21.42 5.25
N VAL A 11 6.09 20.13 5.54
CA VAL A 11 6.57 19.14 4.56
C VAL A 11 5.39 18.74 3.71
N ALA A 12 5.42 19.30 2.50
CA ALA A 12 4.51 19.03 1.42
C ALA A 12 4.40 17.53 1.14
N LEU A 13 3.15 17.10 0.94
CA LEU A 13 2.78 15.91 0.18
C LEU A 13 3.47 15.97 -1.18
N LEU A 14 4.59 15.27 -1.32
CA LEU A 14 5.11 14.87 -2.62
C LEU A 14 4.79 13.40 -2.80
N ILE A 15 3.60 13.20 -3.37
CA ILE A 15 3.21 11.96 -4.02
C ILE A 15 4.20 11.77 -5.16
N GLY A 16 5.18 10.89 -4.95
CA GLY A 16 6.06 10.38 -5.99
C GLY A 16 5.28 9.44 -6.92
N ALA A 17 4.41 10.02 -7.75
CA ALA A 17 3.92 9.37 -8.94
C ALA A 17 5.04 9.38 -9.98
N LEU A 18 5.86 8.33 -9.97
CA LEU A 18 6.74 8.04 -11.09
C LEU A 18 6.75 6.55 -11.40
N TRP A 19 5.62 6.05 -11.89
CA TRP A 19 5.56 4.81 -12.65
C TRP A 19 4.63 4.98 -13.85
N ARG A 20 5.25 5.40 -14.97
CA ARG A 20 5.02 4.96 -16.35
C ARG A 20 3.57 4.84 -16.86
N ALA A 21 3.18 5.79 -17.71
CA ALA A 21 2.23 5.63 -18.82
C ALA A 21 2.68 6.64 -19.90
N GLU A 22 3.38 6.23 -20.95
CA GLU A 22 2.84 5.72 -22.23
C GLU A 22 1.75 6.65 -22.81
N ASP A 23 2.03 7.18 -23.99
CA ASP A 23 1.35 8.26 -24.70
C ASP A 23 -0.19 8.21 -24.74
N VAL A 24 -0.84 9.34 -24.37
CA VAL A 24 -2.25 9.62 -24.67
C VAL A 24 -2.33 10.88 -25.55
N PRO A 25 -2.86 10.81 -26.79
CA PRO A 25 -2.96 11.96 -27.68
C PRO A 25 -4.08 12.94 -27.25
N PRO A 26 -4.01 14.24 -27.59
CA PRO A 26 -5.01 15.22 -27.21
C PRO A 26 -6.27 15.09 -28.07
N ILE A 27 -7.45 15.02 -27.44
CA ILE A 27 -8.76 15.15 -28.12
C ILE A 27 -9.57 16.28 -27.44
N PRO A 28 -10.60 16.85 -28.10
CA PRO A 28 -10.70 18.28 -28.36
C PRO A 28 -11.75 18.95 -27.46
N SER A 29 -11.74 20.28 -27.48
CA SER A 29 -12.71 21.17 -26.83
C SER A 29 -14.16 20.78 -27.12
N HIS A 30 -14.93 20.45 -26.08
CA HIS A 30 -16.37 20.30 -26.17
C HIS A 30 -17.09 21.64 -25.91
N PRO A 31 -18.27 21.86 -26.53
CA PRO A 31 -18.91 23.17 -26.64
C PRO A 31 -19.68 23.59 -25.38
N ASP A 32 -19.81 24.90 -25.20
CA ASP A 32 -20.64 25.56 -24.19
C ASP A 32 -22.10 25.11 -24.28
N VAL A 33 -22.59 24.47 -23.20
CA VAL A 33 -24.00 24.17 -23.02
C VAL A 33 -24.63 25.30 -22.22
N SER A 34 -25.25 26.26 -22.91
CA SER A 34 -26.12 27.26 -22.30
C SER A 34 -27.42 26.62 -21.86
N LEU A 35 -27.64 26.48 -20.54
CA LEU A 35 -28.94 26.11 -19.98
C LEU A 35 -29.71 27.38 -19.59
N THR A 36 -30.54 27.86 -20.51
CA THR A 36 -31.63 28.79 -20.20
C THR A 36 -32.74 28.00 -19.51
N GLY A 37 -32.90 28.24 -18.21
CA GLY A 37 -33.93 27.61 -17.40
C GLY A 37 -34.01 28.31 -16.05
N SER A 38 -34.68 29.45 -16.01
CA SER A 38 -34.94 30.23 -14.80
C SER A 38 -35.78 29.44 -13.79
N ALA A 39 -35.11 28.79 -12.84
CA ALA A 39 -35.62 28.59 -11.51
C ALA A 39 -34.54 29.09 -10.55
N PRO A 40 -34.84 30.03 -9.62
CA PRO A 40 -33.89 30.36 -8.58
C PRO A 40 -33.77 29.12 -7.68
N VAL A 41 -32.75 28.29 -7.93
CA VAL A 41 -32.16 27.48 -6.86
C VAL A 41 -31.62 28.47 -5.85
N THR A 42 -32.44 28.79 -4.85
CA THR A 42 -31.96 29.39 -3.61
C THR A 42 -30.99 28.38 -3.00
N PHE A 43 -29.69 28.54 -3.29
CA PHE A 43 -28.66 28.08 -2.40
C PHE A 43 -28.76 28.96 -1.16
N ALA A 44 -29.61 28.55 -0.22
CA ALA A 44 -29.42 28.99 1.15
C ALA A 44 -27.99 28.56 1.53
N PRO A 45 -27.09 29.48 1.91
CA PRO A 45 -25.85 29.06 2.52
C PRO A 45 -26.24 28.23 3.76
N PRO A 46 -25.61 27.08 4.02
CA PRO A 46 -25.74 26.47 5.33
C PRO A 46 -25.14 27.45 6.34
N SER A 47 -25.99 28.30 6.90
CA SER A 47 -25.74 28.96 8.17
C SER A 47 -25.92 27.92 9.27
N ALA A 48 -24.98 26.97 9.32
CA ALA A 48 -24.79 26.02 10.40
C ALA A 48 -23.35 26.18 10.88
N GLY A 49 -23.19 26.48 12.17
CA GLY A 49 -22.04 27.16 12.77
C GLY A 49 -20.66 26.58 12.46
N MET A 50 -19.67 27.48 12.41
CA MET A 50 -18.24 27.15 12.44
C MET A 50 -17.80 26.32 13.66
N ALA A 51 -18.69 26.09 14.63
CA ALA A 51 -18.49 25.19 15.77
C ALA A 51 -18.55 23.70 15.39
N ASP A 52 -19.30 23.35 14.32
CA ASP A 52 -19.47 21.95 13.89
C ASP A 52 -18.21 21.44 13.15
N ALA A 53 -17.69 22.24 12.22
CA ALA A 53 -16.45 21.93 11.50
C ALA A 53 -15.23 21.78 12.44
N SER A 54 -15.18 22.53 13.53
CA SER A 54 -14.10 22.42 14.53
C SER A 54 -14.18 21.12 15.32
N THR A 55 -15.40 20.64 15.60
CA THR A 55 -15.67 19.39 16.31
C THR A 55 -15.39 18.18 15.41
N GLU A 56 -15.81 18.25 14.15
CA GLU A 56 -15.52 17.23 13.14
C GLU A 56 -14.01 17.10 12.87
N LEU A 57 -13.30 18.23 12.77
CA LEU A 57 -11.85 18.24 12.65
C LEU A 57 -11.14 17.63 13.87
N ALA A 58 -11.64 17.90 15.08
CA ALA A 58 -11.11 17.32 16.30
C ALA A 58 -11.34 15.80 16.37
N ALA A 59 -12.52 15.33 15.96
CA ALA A 59 -12.85 13.91 15.88
C ALA A 59 -11.96 13.19 14.84
N LEU A 60 -11.80 13.78 13.66
CA LEU A 60 -10.92 13.24 12.62
C LEU A 60 -9.47 13.15 13.10
N LYS A 61 -8.97 14.19 13.78
CA LYS A 61 -7.62 14.20 14.35
C LYS A 61 -7.44 13.14 15.44
N ALA A 62 -8.46 12.92 16.27
CA ALA A 62 -8.43 11.88 17.28
C ALA A 62 -8.37 10.49 16.63
N GLU A 63 -9.17 10.23 15.59
CA GLU A 63 -9.15 8.95 14.86
C GLU A 63 -7.80 8.69 14.18
N LEU A 64 -7.21 9.71 13.54
CA LEU A 64 -5.86 9.60 12.96
C LEU A 64 -4.80 9.27 14.03
N ASN A 65 -4.92 9.86 15.23
CA ASN A 65 -4.01 9.56 16.33
C ASN A 65 -4.20 8.13 16.85
N THR A 66 -5.44 7.67 17.00
CA THR A 66 -5.74 6.27 17.36
C THR A 66 -5.17 5.30 16.32
N ALA A 67 -5.33 5.59 15.03
CA ALA A 67 -4.76 4.78 13.96
C ALA A 67 -3.22 4.75 14.00
N ALA A 68 -2.57 5.88 14.32
CA ALA A 68 -1.13 5.94 14.51
C ALA A 68 -0.67 5.09 15.72
N MET A 69 -1.41 5.13 16.83
CA MET A 69 -1.10 4.30 18.01
C MET A 69 -1.27 2.79 17.74
N ALA A 70 -2.17 2.41 16.84
CA ALA A 70 -2.32 1.01 16.44
C ALA A 70 -1.11 0.47 15.65
N ILE A 71 -0.35 1.33 14.98
CA ILE A 71 0.90 0.96 14.28
C ILE A 71 2.03 0.63 15.28
N ASP A 72 2.05 1.29 16.44
CA ASP A 72 3.05 1.10 17.50
C ASP A 72 2.89 -0.22 18.26
N GLN A 73 1.82 -0.97 17.99
CA GLN A 73 1.67 -2.35 18.44
C GLN A 73 2.03 -3.30 17.29
N PRO A 74 3.32 -3.60 17.05
CA PRO A 74 3.72 -4.58 16.06
C PRO A 74 3.22 -5.94 16.52
N LYS A 75 1.99 -6.27 16.11
CA LYS A 75 1.37 -7.56 16.39
C LYS A 75 2.08 -8.58 15.53
N VAL A 76 3.12 -9.18 16.11
CA VAL A 76 3.83 -10.31 15.55
C VAL A 76 2.77 -11.41 15.40
N VAL A 77 2.41 -11.75 14.16
CA VAL A 77 1.51 -12.87 13.80
C VAL A 77 0.01 -12.64 14.03
N GLU A 78 -0.58 -11.57 13.48
CA GLU A 78 -1.84 -11.81 12.77
C GLU A 78 -1.50 -12.02 11.30
N SER A 79 -1.50 -13.31 10.95
CA SER A 79 -1.28 -13.87 9.61
C SER A 79 -1.90 -12.98 8.54
N GLU A 80 -1.28 -12.98 7.36
CA GLU A 80 -1.85 -12.43 6.13
C GLU A 80 -3.13 -13.18 5.73
N GLY A 81 -4.16 -13.09 6.57
CA GLY A 81 -5.46 -13.64 6.38
C GLY A 81 -6.33 -12.67 5.59
N PRO A 82 -7.52 -13.12 5.16
CA PRO A 82 -8.44 -12.26 4.44
C PRO A 82 -8.85 -11.06 5.30
N VAL A 83 -8.64 -9.85 4.79
CA VAL A 83 -9.12 -8.63 5.44
C VAL A 83 -10.55 -8.37 4.98
N ARG A 84 -11.51 -8.50 5.91
CA ARG A 84 -12.94 -8.28 5.64
C ARG A 84 -13.51 -7.05 6.33
N THR A 85 -12.86 -6.61 7.40
CA THR A 85 -13.25 -5.45 8.20
C THR A 85 -12.09 -4.46 8.25
N ARG A 86 -12.42 -3.18 8.37
CA ARG A 86 -11.42 -2.10 8.51
C ARG A 86 -10.55 -2.34 9.76
N PRO A 87 -9.22 -2.47 9.62
CA PRO A 87 -8.33 -2.51 10.76
C PRO A 87 -8.21 -1.14 11.46
N ASP A 88 -7.92 -1.13 12.75
CA ASP A 88 -7.85 0.09 13.57
C ASP A 88 -6.77 1.08 13.13
N TYR A 89 -5.71 0.60 12.46
CA TYR A 89 -4.64 1.43 11.90
C TYR A 89 -4.98 2.05 10.52
N VAL A 90 -6.19 1.81 10.01
CA VAL A 90 -6.69 2.33 8.74
C VAL A 90 -7.83 3.30 9.01
N SER A 91 -7.69 4.54 8.58
CA SER A 91 -8.73 5.56 8.69
C SER A 91 -9.95 5.22 7.81
N PRO A 92 -11.15 5.79 8.06
CA PRO A 92 -12.33 5.53 7.25
C PRO A 92 -12.13 5.96 5.79
N MET A 93 -11.44 7.09 5.57
CA MET A 93 -11.13 7.57 4.23
C MET A 93 -10.18 6.62 3.49
N GLU A 94 -9.08 6.19 4.12
CA GLU A 94 -8.18 5.19 3.53
C GLU A 94 -8.93 3.89 3.22
N TRP A 95 -9.77 3.42 4.14
CA TRP A 95 -10.56 2.21 3.94
C TRP A 95 -11.48 2.29 2.72
N MET A 96 -12.19 3.40 2.56
CA MET A 96 -13.07 3.64 1.40
C MET A 96 -12.29 3.61 0.08
N VAL A 97 -11.11 4.24 0.05
CA VAL A 97 -10.24 4.23 -1.13
C VAL A 97 -9.74 2.82 -1.44
N LEU A 98 -9.27 2.08 -0.43
CA LEU A 98 -8.79 0.70 -0.58
C LEU A 98 -9.88 -0.22 -1.12
N GLN A 99 -11.11 -0.11 -0.59
CA GLN A 99 -12.25 -0.87 -1.11
C GLN A 99 -12.59 -0.48 -2.55
N GLY A 100 -12.59 0.82 -2.86
CA GLY A 100 -12.86 1.33 -4.21
C GLY A 100 -11.87 0.80 -5.26
N VAL A 101 -10.58 0.76 -4.92
CA VAL A 101 -9.54 0.22 -5.81
C VAL A 101 -9.67 -1.31 -5.91
N ALA A 102 -9.78 -2.01 -4.78
CA ALA A 102 -9.85 -3.47 -4.77
C ALA A 102 -11.00 -4.03 -5.63
N ASN A 103 -12.15 -3.36 -5.63
CA ASN A 103 -13.32 -3.76 -6.42
C ASN A 103 -13.12 -3.66 -7.95
N GLN A 104 -12.05 -3.01 -8.42
CA GLN A 104 -11.70 -2.95 -9.85
C GLN A 104 -10.94 -4.20 -10.32
N HIS A 105 -10.50 -5.07 -9.39
CA HIS A 105 -9.74 -6.28 -9.69
C HIS A 105 -10.65 -7.51 -9.70
N THR A 106 -10.32 -8.50 -10.55
CA THR A 106 -11.04 -9.77 -10.66
C THR A 106 -11.13 -10.54 -9.32
N ASN A 107 -10.18 -10.32 -8.42
CA ASN A 107 -10.16 -10.92 -7.10
C ASN A 107 -10.08 -9.85 -6.00
N ALA A 108 -11.18 -9.12 -5.80
CA ALA A 108 -11.25 -7.97 -4.92
C ALA A 108 -10.85 -8.26 -3.47
N GLU A 109 -11.28 -9.38 -2.89
CA GLU A 109 -10.92 -9.74 -1.49
C GLU A 109 -9.41 -9.95 -1.31
N ARG A 110 -8.78 -10.63 -2.28
CA ARG A 110 -7.32 -10.83 -2.28
C ARG A 110 -6.59 -9.50 -2.43
N GLU A 111 -7.07 -8.65 -3.33
CA GLU A 111 -6.45 -7.34 -3.58
C GLU A 111 -6.58 -6.41 -2.37
N LEU A 112 -7.77 -6.32 -1.77
CA LEU A 112 -7.98 -5.55 -0.55
C LEU A 112 -7.04 -6.01 0.56
N SER A 113 -6.91 -7.32 0.75
CA SER A 113 -6.01 -7.88 1.77
C SER A 113 -4.55 -7.52 1.49
N ARG A 114 -4.10 -7.63 0.22
CA ARG A 114 -2.74 -7.21 -0.20
C ARG A 114 -2.50 -5.74 0.13
N MET A 115 -3.38 -4.86 -0.33
CA MET A 115 -3.23 -3.41 -0.15
C MET A 115 -3.25 -2.99 1.31
N VAL A 116 -4.11 -3.60 2.14
CA VAL A 116 -4.19 -3.29 3.58
C VAL A 116 -2.91 -3.71 4.30
N HIS A 117 -2.39 -4.91 4.00
CA HIS A 117 -1.13 -5.36 4.59
C HIS A 117 0.05 -4.52 4.11
N PHE A 118 0.06 -4.10 2.84
CA PHE A 118 1.08 -3.18 2.33
C PHE A 118 0.97 -1.79 2.97
N LEU A 119 -0.23 -1.28 3.21
CA LEU A 119 -0.44 -0.01 3.94
C LEU A 119 0.12 -0.10 5.36
N ARG A 120 -0.16 -1.19 6.08
CA ARG A 120 0.42 -1.44 7.41
C ARG A 120 1.94 -1.42 7.37
N PHE A 121 2.53 -2.14 6.41
CA PHE A 121 3.97 -2.19 6.21
C PHE A 121 4.57 -0.79 6.00
N ASN A 122 3.99 0.03 5.13
CA ASN A 122 4.47 1.39 4.87
C ASN A 122 4.37 2.28 6.11
N LYS A 123 3.24 2.26 6.82
CA LYS A 123 3.08 3.02 8.06
C LYS A 123 4.09 2.60 9.13
N GLN A 124 4.37 1.30 9.25
CA GLN A 124 5.40 0.79 10.17
C GLN A 124 6.81 1.23 9.74
N LEU A 125 7.10 1.24 8.44
CA LEU A 125 8.37 1.70 7.90
C LEU A 125 8.58 3.19 8.18
N GLU A 126 7.59 4.03 7.86
CA GLU A 126 7.60 5.47 8.15
C GLU A 126 7.80 5.73 9.64
N ARG A 127 7.09 4.98 10.49
CA ARG A 127 7.21 5.08 11.94
C ARG A 127 8.62 4.73 12.41
N TRP A 128 9.20 3.64 11.90
CA TRP A 128 10.57 3.23 12.22
C TRP A 128 11.59 4.25 11.72
N GLU A 129 11.44 4.80 10.51
CA GLU A 129 12.34 5.83 9.97
C GLU A 129 12.26 7.14 10.77
N GLY A 130 11.07 7.49 11.28
CA GLY A 130 10.86 8.66 12.14
C GLY A 130 11.43 8.54 13.56
N LEU A 131 11.72 7.32 14.04
CA LEU A 131 12.33 7.12 15.35
C LEU A 131 13.82 7.48 15.30
N SER A 132 14.24 8.57 15.93
CA SER A 132 15.67 8.89 16.06
C SER A 132 16.37 7.96 17.07
N ALA A 133 17.71 7.99 17.14
CA ALA A 133 18.51 7.21 18.11
C ALA A 133 18.19 7.49 19.60
N GLY A 134 17.44 8.56 19.89
CA GLY A 134 16.91 8.88 21.23
C GLY A 134 15.40 8.64 21.39
N GLY A 135 14.74 8.04 20.40
CA GLY A 135 13.36 7.56 20.52
C GLY A 135 13.28 6.25 21.30
N ASP A 136 12.10 5.66 21.41
CA ASP A 136 11.90 4.39 22.12
C ASP A 136 12.66 3.23 21.42
N PRO A 137 13.74 2.69 22.03
CA PRO A 137 14.54 1.65 21.40
C PRO A 137 13.80 0.31 21.31
N ALA A 138 12.87 0.03 22.23
CA ALA A 138 12.10 -1.20 22.20
C ALA A 138 11.09 -1.17 21.05
N LEU A 139 10.42 -0.04 20.85
CA LEU A 139 9.54 0.18 19.70
C LEU A 139 10.32 0.11 18.38
N ARG A 140 11.49 0.76 18.31
CA ARG A 140 12.35 0.74 17.12
C ARG A 140 12.77 -0.68 16.75
N HIS A 141 13.19 -1.48 17.73
CA HIS A 141 13.51 -2.89 17.54
C HIS A 141 12.29 -3.68 17.05
N ALA A 142 11.13 -3.52 17.71
CA ALA A 142 9.93 -4.28 17.40
C ALA A 142 9.38 -3.99 16.00
N LEU A 143 9.40 -2.72 15.56
CA LEU A 143 9.05 -2.34 14.18
C LEU A 143 10.05 -2.91 13.17
N ALA A 144 11.36 -2.79 13.43
CA ALA A 144 12.37 -3.35 12.54
C ALA A 144 12.24 -4.87 12.39
N PHE A 145 11.98 -5.57 13.51
CA PHE A 145 11.70 -7.00 13.53
C PHE A 145 10.49 -7.37 12.66
N ALA A 146 9.38 -6.63 12.82
CA ALA A 146 8.16 -6.86 12.05
C ALA A 146 8.39 -6.63 10.54
N LEU A 147 9.04 -5.53 10.18
CA LEU A 147 9.36 -5.18 8.79
C LEU A 147 10.24 -6.24 8.13
N VAL A 148 11.33 -6.67 8.78
CA VAL A 148 12.22 -7.73 8.27
C VAL A 148 11.45 -9.04 8.03
N THR A 149 10.52 -9.37 8.93
CA THR A 149 9.71 -10.59 8.83
C THR A 149 8.77 -10.56 7.63
N ASP A 150 8.26 -9.38 7.29
CA ASP A 150 7.24 -9.16 6.27
C ASP A 150 7.81 -8.96 4.85
N LEU A 151 9.09 -8.56 4.72
CA LEU A 151 9.77 -8.34 3.44
C LEU A 151 9.53 -9.43 2.38
N PRO A 152 9.66 -10.75 2.67
CA PRO A 152 9.45 -11.77 1.65
C PRO A 152 8.00 -11.84 1.16
N ALA A 153 7.03 -11.48 1.99
CA ALA A 153 5.63 -11.44 1.57
C ALA A 153 5.37 -10.30 0.58
N ARG A 154 5.92 -9.12 0.86
CA ARG A 154 5.85 -7.94 -0.02
C ARG A 154 6.45 -8.22 -1.40
N VAL A 155 7.58 -8.94 -1.45
CA VAL A 155 8.20 -9.36 -2.72
C VAL A 155 7.33 -10.36 -3.46
N ARG A 156 6.80 -11.36 -2.77
CA ARG A 156 5.92 -12.37 -3.37
C ARG A 156 4.64 -11.77 -3.95
N GLN A 157 4.10 -10.74 -3.31
CA GLN A 157 2.90 -10.01 -3.73
C GLN A 157 3.17 -8.96 -4.80
N GLY A 158 4.45 -8.71 -5.14
CA GLY A 158 4.84 -7.71 -6.13
C GLY A 158 4.81 -6.27 -5.60
N ASP A 159 4.65 -6.08 -4.29
CA ASP A 159 4.64 -4.76 -3.65
C ASP A 159 6.05 -4.18 -3.52
N LEU A 160 7.08 -5.04 -3.50
CA LEU A 160 8.50 -4.67 -3.50
C LEU A 160 9.27 -5.51 -4.52
N THR A 161 10.30 -4.91 -5.12
CA THR A 161 11.28 -5.69 -5.87
C THR A 161 12.22 -6.43 -4.90
N ALA A 162 12.84 -7.51 -5.36
CA ALA A 162 13.86 -8.21 -4.56
C ALA A 162 15.04 -7.29 -4.20
N SER A 163 15.39 -6.34 -5.07
CA SER A 163 16.47 -5.38 -4.83
C SER A 163 16.13 -4.40 -3.73
N ASP A 164 14.91 -3.86 -3.74
CA ASP A 164 14.44 -2.92 -2.72
C ASP A 164 14.32 -3.62 -1.37
N ALA A 165 13.78 -4.85 -1.36
CA ALA A 165 13.68 -5.65 -0.15
C ALA A 165 15.05 -5.98 0.46
N ARG A 166 16.06 -6.31 -0.35
CA ARG A 166 17.44 -6.52 0.13
C ARG A 166 18.04 -5.24 0.70
N SER A 167 17.85 -4.12 0.03
CA SER A 167 18.36 -2.82 0.50
C SER A 167 17.72 -2.42 1.83
N LEU A 168 16.41 -2.64 1.96
CA LEU A 168 15.66 -2.37 3.19
C LEU A 168 16.06 -3.34 4.32
N LEU A 169 16.28 -4.63 4.02
CA LEU A 169 16.81 -5.61 4.99
C LEU A 169 18.11 -5.09 5.62
N MET A 170 19.07 -4.65 4.82
CA MET A 170 20.37 -4.17 5.34
C MET A 170 20.24 -2.98 6.30
N ARG A 171 19.26 -2.09 6.08
CA ARG A 171 19.00 -0.94 6.96
C ARG A 171 18.33 -1.35 8.27
N LEU A 172 17.38 -2.28 8.19
CA LEU A 172 16.58 -2.70 9.35
C LEU A 172 17.36 -3.63 10.29
N LEU A 173 18.32 -4.39 9.76
CA LEU A 173 18.87 -5.55 10.44
C LEU A 173 19.61 -5.22 11.74
N ALA A 174 20.25 -4.06 11.83
CA ALA A 174 20.93 -3.61 13.04
C ALA A 174 19.95 -3.39 14.21
N ASP A 175 18.78 -2.82 13.92
CA ASP A 175 17.72 -2.61 14.90
C ASP A 175 16.92 -3.88 15.15
N ALA A 176 16.66 -4.69 14.13
CA ALA A 176 15.85 -5.91 14.21
C ALA A 176 16.55 -7.08 14.93
N GLU A 177 17.89 -7.11 14.89
CA GLU A 177 18.70 -8.14 15.52
C GLU A 177 19.98 -7.53 16.13
N PRO A 178 19.94 -7.15 17.42
CA PRO A 178 21.08 -6.55 18.10
C PRO A 178 22.27 -7.51 18.28
N ASN A 179 22.03 -8.83 18.31
CA ASN A 179 23.10 -9.82 18.45
C ASN A 179 23.79 -10.09 17.10
N ALA A 180 25.09 -9.79 17.01
CA ALA A 180 25.84 -9.93 15.76
C ALA A 180 25.87 -11.36 15.19
N ALA A 181 25.91 -12.39 16.03
CA ALA A 181 25.93 -13.78 15.56
C ALA A 181 24.57 -14.20 14.98
N LEU A 182 23.47 -13.80 15.62
CA LEU A 182 22.12 -14.04 15.11
C LEU A 182 21.82 -13.20 13.87
N ARG A 183 22.41 -12.00 13.79
CA ARG A 183 22.22 -11.06 12.69
C ARG A 183 22.63 -11.66 11.35
N GLU A 184 23.79 -12.29 11.29
CA GLU A 184 24.31 -12.92 10.07
C GLU A 184 23.40 -14.06 9.59
N SER A 185 22.99 -14.94 10.51
CA SER A 185 22.04 -16.02 10.20
C SER A 185 20.74 -15.46 9.64
N ARG A 186 20.16 -14.47 10.34
CA ARG A 186 18.90 -13.85 9.94
C ARG A 186 18.99 -13.13 8.59
N MET A 187 20.13 -12.52 8.28
CA MET A 187 20.40 -11.92 6.98
C MET A 187 20.32 -12.99 5.88
N GLY A 188 21.08 -14.07 6.02
CA GLY A 188 21.11 -15.17 5.06
C GLY A 188 19.74 -15.80 4.86
N ASP A 189 19.05 -16.12 5.95
CA ASP A 189 17.71 -16.71 5.93
C ASP A 189 16.69 -15.80 5.23
N THR A 190 16.71 -14.50 5.55
CA THR A 190 15.77 -13.54 4.96
C THR A 190 16.09 -13.28 3.49
N MET A 191 17.37 -13.17 3.11
CA MET A 191 17.77 -13.05 1.70
C MET A 191 17.32 -14.27 0.88
N ALA A 192 17.51 -15.48 1.39
CA ALA A 192 17.05 -16.70 0.73
C ALA A 192 15.52 -16.70 0.53
N ARG A 193 14.76 -16.24 1.53
CA ARG A 193 13.29 -16.09 1.44
C ARG A 193 12.88 -15.02 0.43
N ILE A 194 13.60 -13.91 0.33
CA ILE A 194 13.37 -12.87 -0.70
C ILE A 194 13.58 -13.44 -2.10
N GLU A 195 14.65 -14.22 -2.34
CA GLU A 195 14.91 -14.84 -3.65
C GLU A 195 13.92 -15.97 -3.98
N ALA A 196 13.43 -16.70 -2.98
CA ALA A 196 12.34 -17.64 -3.19
C ALA A 196 11.03 -16.91 -3.56
N ALA A 197 10.74 -15.81 -2.87
CA ALA A 197 9.57 -14.98 -3.13
C ALA A 197 9.58 -14.33 -4.52
N SER A 198 10.73 -13.82 -4.96
CA SER A 198 10.89 -13.20 -6.28
C SER A 198 10.64 -14.20 -7.42
N ARG A 199 11.16 -15.42 -7.29
CA ARG A 199 10.90 -16.51 -8.24
C ARG A 199 9.43 -16.92 -8.25
N ALA A 200 8.80 -17.02 -7.08
CA ALA A 200 7.39 -17.34 -6.99
C ALA A 200 6.51 -16.27 -7.66
N ALA A 201 6.83 -14.99 -7.48
CA ALA A 201 6.14 -13.88 -8.14
C ALA A 201 6.29 -13.96 -9.67
N ALA A 202 7.51 -14.22 -10.18
CA ALA A 202 7.76 -14.38 -11.61
C ALA A 202 6.96 -15.56 -12.23
N GLN A 203 6.87 -16.68 -11.50
CA GLN A 203 6.07 -17.83 -11.93
C GLN A 203 4.57 -17.51 -11.97
N ALA A 204 4.05 -16.76 -11.00
CA ALA A 204 2.64 -16.36 -10.98
C ALA A 204 2.28 -15.49 -12.19
N VAL A 205 3.17 -14.58 -12.61
CA VAL A 205 2.98 -13.76 -13.83
C VAL A 205 3.05 -14.62 -15.09
N ALA A 206 3.97 -15.59 -15.16
CA ALA A 206 4.04 -16.50 -16.31
C ALA A 206 2.77 -17.36 -16.46
N GLN A 207 2.19 -17.81 -15.34
CA GLN A 207 0.95 -18.59 -15.33
C GLN A 207 -0.27 -17.77 -15.75
N SER A 208 -0.36 -16.49 -15.36
CA SER A 208 -1.45 -15.62 -15.81
C SER A 208 -1.35 -15.28 -17.30
N GLY A 209 -0.13 -15.13 -17.84
CA GLY A 209 0.10 -14.90 -19.27
C GLY A 209 -0.20 -16.11 -20.16
N ASN A 210 0.04 -17.33 -19.67
CA ASN A 210 -0.19 -18.56 -20.45
C ASN A 210 -1.65 -19.03 -20.48
N ALA A 211 -2.57 -18.34 -19.77
CA ALA A 211 -4.00 -18.64 -19.79
C ALA A 211 -4.71 -18.17 -21.07
N VAL A 212 -4.00 -17.51 -22.00
CA VAL A 212 -4.52 -17.07 -23.30
C VAL A 212 -3.80 -17.86 -24.42
N VAL A 213 -4.23 -19.11 -24.65
CA VAL A 213 -3.91 -19.89 -25.87
C VAL A 213 -5.24 -20.26 -26.53
N PRO A 214 -5.40 -20.04 -27.86
CA PRO A 214 -6.69 -19.86 -28.51
C PRO A 214 -7.53 -21.14 -28.61
N VAL A 215 -8.84 -20.98 -28.47
CA VAL A 215 -9.86 -21.90 -29.01
C VAL A 215 -9.64 -21.99 -30.53
N GLY A 216 -9.04 -23.08 -30.99
CA GLY A 216 -8.74 -23.23 -32.40
C GLY A 216 -7.94 -24.47 -32.76
N SER A 217 -8.43 -25.65 -32.40
CA SER A 217 -8.06 -26.89 -33.09
C SER A 217 -9.23 -27.87 -32.99
N ALA A 218 -10.18 -27.73 -33.90
CA ALA A 218 -11.16 -28.76 -34.17
C ALA A 218 -10.44 -30.03 -34.63
N PRO A 219 -10.77 -31.23 -34.13
CA PRO A 219 -10.28 -32.45 -34.76
C PRO A 219 -10.99 -32.59 -36.10
N ALA A 220 -10.19 -32.63 -37.17
CA ALA A 220 -10.66 -32.89 -38.52
C ALA A 220 -11.44 -34.22 -38.55
N ALA A 221 -12.71 -34.14 -38.95
CA ALA A 221 -13.54 -35.30 -39.22
C ALA A 221 -12.91 -36.10 -40.38
N THR A 222 -12.52 -37.35 -40.09
CA THR A 222 -12.18 -38.34 -41.11
C THR A 222 -13.47 -38.74 -41.82
N SER A 223 -13.65 -38.26 -43.04
CA SER A 223 -14.65 -38.78 -43.97
C SER A 223 -14.20 -40.14 -44.50
N ALA A 224 -14.91 -41.20 -44.11
CA ALA A 224 -14.83 -42.49 -44.79
C ALA A 224 -15.46 -42.39 -46.20
N PRO A 225 -14.88 -42.99 -47.25
CA PRO A 225 -15.62 -43.26 -48.47
C PRO A 225 -16.22 -44.66 -48.41
N ALA A 226 -17.53 -44.73 -48.60
CA ALA A 226 -18.22 -45.95 -48.97
C ALA A 226 -18.17 -46.12 -50.50
N ARG A 227 -17.48 -47.16 -50.97
CA ARG A 227 -17.94 -48.10 -52.02
C ARG A 227 -16.88 -49.15 -52.32
#